data_AF-A0A4Q2DET2-F1
#
_entry.id   AF-A0A4Q2DET2-F1
#
_cell.length_a   1.000
_cell.length_b   1.000
_cell.length_c   1.000
_cell.angle_alpha   90.00
_cell.angle_beta   90.00
_cell.angle_gamma   90.00
#
_symmetry.space_group_name_H-M   'P 1'
#
loop_
_entity.id
_entity.type
_entity.pdbx_description
1 polymer ?
#
loop_
_entity_poly.entity_id
_entity_poly.type
_entity_poly.pdbx_seq_one_letter_code
_entity_poly.pdbx_strand_id
1 'polypeptide(L)' 'MGHPEEVDIIVAGGGPAGCVVAGRLAYADPNLKVMLIEGEYFTVHCRHLH' A
#
# COMPACT_ATOMS: atom_id res chain seq x y z
N MET A 1 3.58 -9.24 -14.49
CA MET A 1 2.66 -8.95 -13.37
C MET A 1 2.43 -7.45 -13.38
N GLY A 2 1.18 -7.00 -13.56
CA GLY A 2 0.87 -5.56 -13.65
C GLY A 2 0.69 -4.95 -12.27
N HIS A 3 1.23 -3.75 -12.06
CA HIS A 3 0.84 -2.88 -10.95
C HIS A 3 -0.42 -2.10 -11.35
N PRO A 4 -1.29 -1.71 -10.40
CA PRO A 4 -2.40 -0.82 -10.71
C PRO A 4 -1.87 0.52 -11.27
N GLU A 5 -2.59 1.10 -12.24
CA GLU A 5 -2.29 2.44 -12.77
C GLU A 5 -2.87 3.54 -11.87
N GLU A 6 -3.87 3.22 -11.05
CA GLU A 6 -4.56 4.15 -10.15
C GLU A 6 -4.85 3.50 -8.80
N VAL A 7 -4.66 4.29 -7.73
CA VAL A 7 -4.93 3.94 -6.34
C VAL A 7 -5.43 5.17 -5.59
N ASP A 8 -6.07 4.97 -4.44
CA ASP A 8 -6.62 6.07 -3.65
C ASP A 8 -5.51 6.84 -2.89
N ILE A 9 -4.51 6.13 -2.39
CA ILE A 9 -3.43 6.70 -1.57
C ILE A 9 -2.08 6.09 -1.97
N ILE A 10 -1.08 6.93 -2.18
CA ILE A 10 0.31 6.53 -2.40
C ILE A 10 1.17 6.97 -1.21
N VAL A 11 1.89 6.02 -0.60
CA VAL A 11 2.88 6.26 0.45
C VAL A 11 4.27 6.03 -0.13
N ALA A 12 5.02 7.11 -0.37
CA ALA A 12 6.40 7.02 -0.84
C ALA A 12 7.39 6.93 0.33
N GLY A 13 8.02 5.76 0.49
CA GLY A 13 9.02 5.43 1.50
C GLY A 13 8.56 4.33 2.46
N GLY A 14 9.20 3.16 2.41
CA GLY A 14 8.94 1.99 3.26
C GLY A 14 9.59 2.01 4.66
N GLY A 15 9.98 3.19 5.14
CA GLY A 15 10.54 3.33 6.49
C GLY A 15 9.50 3.05 7.59
N PRO A 16 9.89 3.05 8.88
CA PRO A 16 9.00 2.73 10.00
C PRO A 16 7.70 3.54 10.01
N ALA A 17 7.78 4.83 9.68
CA ALA A 17 6.61 5.69 9.57
C ALA A 17 5.70 5.29 8.39
N GLY A 18 6.29 5.04 7.21
CA GLY A 18 5.55 4.69 6.00
C GLY A 18 4.81 3.37 6.11
N CYS A 19 5.45 2.34 6.68
CA CYS A 19 4.84 1.03 6.90
C CYS A 19 3.66 1.10 7.90
N VAL A 20 3.79 1.87 8.98
CA VAL A 20 2.71 2.05 9.95
C VAL A 20 1.52 2.77 9.32
N VAL A 21 1.77 3.85 8.56
CA VAL A 21 0.71 4.61 7.88
C VAL A 21 0.00 3.75 6.83
N ALA A 22 0.74 3.11 5.93
CA ALA A 22 0.15 2.29 4.87
C ALA A 22 -0.64 1.10 5.43
N GLY A 23 -0.08 0.40 6.42
CA GLY A 23 -0.74 -0.74 7.05
C GLY A 23 -1.99 -0.35 7.84
N ARG A 24 -1.95 0.77 8.58
CA ARG A 24 -3.11 1.28 9.32
C ARG A 24 -4.23 1.70 8.38
N LEU A 25 -3.90 2.40 7.29
CA LEU A 25 -4.89 2.85 6.30
C LEU A 25 -5.53 1.66 5.56
N ALA A 26 -4.73 0.69 5.12
CA ALA A 26 -5.24 -0.50 4.46
C ALA A 26 -6.09 -1.40 5.39
N TYR A 27 -5.78 -1.41 6.69
CA TYR A 27 -6.57 -2.15 7.69
C TYR A 27 -7.86 -1.43 8.09
N ALA A 28 -7.84 -0.09 8.16
CA ALA A 28 -8.99 0.70 8.61
C ALA A 28 -10.16 0.65 7.63
N ASP A 29 -9.88 0.60 6.32
CA ASP A 29 -10.91 0.41 5.29
C ASP A 29 -10.40 -0.56 4.21
N PRO A 30 -10.97 -1.77 4.11
CA PRO A 30 -10.55 -2.76 3.13
C PRO A 30 -10.91 -2.38 1.69
N ASN A 31 -11.73 -1.34 1.47
CA ASN A 31 -12.02 -0.83 0.13
C ASN A 31 -10.99 0.18 -0.37
N LEU A 32 -10.16 0.75 0.53
CA LEU A 32 -9.10 1.68 0.15
C LEU A 32 -7.92 0.95 -0.48
N LYS A 33 -7.55 1.35 -1.69
CA LYS A 33 -6.33 0.89 -2.36
C LYS A 33 -5.19 1.80 -1.95
N VAL A 34 -4.35 1.28 -1.05
CA VAL A 34 -3.13 1.96 -0.62
C VAL A 34 -1.93 1.34 -1.31
N MET A 35 -1.12 2.15 -1.97
CA MET A 35 0.14 1.73 -2.59
C MET A 35 1.31 2.29 -1.80
N LEU A 36 2.15 1.43 -1.26
CA LEU A 36 3.45 1.82 -0.73
C LEU A 36 4.49 1.71 -1.85
N ILE A 37 5.36 2.69 -1.98
CA ILE A 37 6.47 2.69 -2.94
C ILE A 37 7.76 2.88 -2.17
N GLU A 38 8.66 1.92 -2.26
CA GLU A 38 10.05 2.05 -1.83
C GLU A 38 10.95 1.77 -3.04
N GLY A 39 12.15 2.36 -3.05
CA GLY A 39 12.99 2.56 -4.24
C GLY A 39 13.08 1.37 -5.20
N GLU A 40 13.09 0.14 -4.69
CA GLU A 40 13.32 -1.07 -5.49
C GLU A 40 12.20 -2.14 -5.42
N TYR A 41 10.95 -1.72 -5.13
CA TYR A 41 9.68 -2.49 -5.09
C TYR A 41 9.22 -2.92 -3.69
N PHE A 42 8.07 -2.36 -3.27
CA PHE A 42 7.21 -3.01 -2.29
C PHE A 42 5.74 -2.56 -2.45
N THR A 43 4.99 -3.16 -3.37
CA THR A 43 3.52 -2.97 -3.41
C THR A 43 2.89 -3.83 -2.31
N VAL A 44 2.50 -3.22 -1.19
CA VAL A 44 1.53 -3.84 -0.26
C VAL A 44 0.17 -3.79 -0.92
N HIS A 45 -0.17 -4.83 -1.66
CA HIS A 45 -1.57 -5.06 -1.98
C HIS A 45 -2.16 -5.84 -0.81
N CYS A 46 -2.88 -5.16 0.10
CA CYS A 46 -3.72 -5.85 1.07
C CYS A 46 -4.96 -6.40 0.35
N ARG A 47 -4.76 -7.40 -0.53
CA ARG A 47 -5.84 -8.33 -0.83
C ARG A 47 -5.85 -9.30 0.32
N HIS A 48 -6.96 -9.30 1.06
CA HIS A 48 -7.38 -10.50 1.75
C HIS A 48 -7.34 -11.62 0.71
N LEU A 49 -6.43 -12.58 0.88
CA LEU A 49 -6.44 -13.82 0.12
C LEU A 49 -7.77 -14.51 0.43
N HIS A 50 -8.72 -14.39 -0.51
CA HIS A 50 -9.65 -15.43 -0.87
C HIS A 50 -9.40 -15.76 -2.33
#